data_AF-A0A9D4SZC5-F1
#
_entry.id   AF-A0A9D4SZC5-F1
#
_cell.length_a   1.000
_cell.length_b   1.000
_cell.length_c   1.000
_cell.angle_alpha   90.00
_cell.angle_beta   90.00
_cell.angle_gamma   90.00
#
_symmetry.space_group_name_H-M   'P 1'
#
loop_
_entity.id
_entity.type
_entity.pdbx_description
1 polymer ?
#
loop_
_entity_poly.entity_id
_entity_poly.type
_entity_poly.pdbx_seq_one_letter_code
_entity_poly.pdbx_strand_id
1 'polypeptide(L)'
;MACVDLVAQSICTSRYLSYCMKKKFVPIEVRALLGALEPSWGHAKRVRKVMKSESWIQVRLYLDWLRVVLEEDCYRDTGQQQFARHKRKANQMAQFLWQNVRAGFPARPRVTSAGNGVTYLGEARIPAAVEDVLNKGPNCSFQPRSTRPELLSHGHRIGQHVQEQDQQRAIGDGIDCLMRTVSDQPVPRPPLGFVVDALKERKLMVLASDK
;
A
#
# COMPACT_ATOMS: atom_id res chain seq x y z
N MET A 1 0.92 6.34 -33.08
CA MET A 1 0.42 5.36 -32.09
C MET A 1 1.49 4.86 -31.11
N ALA A 2 2.76 4.71 -31.52
CA ALA A 2 3.84 4.19 -30.66
C ALA A 2 3.98 4.85 -29.27
N CYS A 3 3.78 6.17 -29.15
CA CYS A 3 3.89 6.87 -27.85
C CYS A 3 2.87 6.36 -26.82
N VAL A 4 1.66 5.97 -27.24
CA VAL A 4 0.62 5.45 -26.34
C VAL A 4 1.04 4.10 -25.75
N ASP A 5 1.67 3.25 -26.56
CA ASP A 5 2.20 1.95 -26.16
C ASP A 5 3.35 2.11 -25.15
N LEU A 6 4.29 3.02 -25.44
CA LEU A 6 5.42 3.33 -24.56
C LEU A 6 4.98 3.90 -23.20
N VAL A 7 3.98 4.80 -23.18
CA VAL A 7 3.38 5.30 -21.92
C VAL A 7 2.79 4.14 -21.12
N ALA A 8 2.02 3.26 -21.77
CA ALA A 8 1.35 2.16 -21.09
C ALA A 8 2.35 1.16 -20.49
N GLN A 9 3.38 0.79 -21.25
CA GLN A 9 4.45 -0.09 -20.80
C GLN A 9 5.19 0.51 -19.60
N SER A 10 5.56 1.79 -19.67
CA SER A 10 6.28 2.49 -18.59
C SER A 10 5.45 2.56 -17.29
N ILE A 11 4.13 2.83 -17.39
CA ILE A 11 3.21 2.77 -16.24
C ILE A 11 3.18 1.35 -15.65
N CYS A 12 3.07 0.33 -16.51
CA CYS A 12 3.02 -1.06 -16.08
C CYS A 12 4.32 -1.47 -15.36
N THR A 13 5.49 -1.15 -15.93
CA THR A 13 6.80 -1.39 -15.32
C THR A 13 6.93 -0.72 -13.95
N SER A 14 6.49 0.53 -13.81
CA SER A 14 6.50 1.23 -12.52
C SER A 14 5.63 0.56 -11.45
N ARG A 15 4.45 0.05 -11.85
CA ARG A 15 3.55 -0.71 -10.97
C ARG A 15 4.15 -2.06 -10.59
N TYR A 16 4.73 -2.77 -11.55
CA TYR A 16 5.46 -4.03 -11.36
C TYR A 16 6.60 -3.87 -10.34
N LEU A 17 7.45 -2.86 -10.51
CA LEU A 17 8.55 -2.56 -9.58
C LEU A 17 8.03 -2.21 -8.18
N SER A 18 6.93 -1.45 -8.10
CA SER A 18 6.27 -1.13 -6.83
C SER A 18 5.75 -2.37 -6.11
N TYR A 19 5.15 -3.31 -6.85
CA TYR A 19 4.69 -4.58 -6.31
C TYR A 19 5.87 -5.42 -5.80
N CYS A 20 6.93 -5.57 -6.59
CA CYS A 20 8.12 -6.33 -6.22
C CYS A 20 8.78 -5.78 -4.95
N MET A 21 8.84 -4.45 -4.78
CA MET A 21 9.32 -3.82 -3.54
C MET A 21 8.46 -4.17 -2.33
N LYS A 22 7.13 -4.16 -2.46
CA LYS A 22 6.19 -4.51 -1.37
C LYS A 22 6.28 -5.98 -0.98
N LYS A 23 6.51 -6.87 -1.96
CA LYS A 23 6.49 -8.33 -1.77
C LYS A 23 7.85 -8.97 -1.55
N LYS A 24 8.90 -8.17 -1.47
CA LYS A 24 10.27 -8.66 -1.34
C LYS A 24 10.79 -9.50 -2.52
N PHE A 25 10.22 -9.33 -3.71
CA PHE A 25 10.69 -9.99 -4.93
C PHE A 25 11.77 -9.19 -5.65
N VAL A 26 12.81 -9.86 -6.16
CA VAL A 26 13.86 -9.25 -6.99
C VAL A 26 13.57 -9.60 -8.46
N PRO A 27 13.17 -8.62 -9.28
CA PRO A 27 12.96 -8.81 -10.72
C PRO A 27 14.22 -9.31 -11.43
N ILE A 28 14.03 -10.02 -12.54
CA ILE A 28 15.14 -10.56 -13.33
C ILE A 28 16.00 -9.45 -13.94
N GLU A 29 15.38 -8.32 -14.30
CA GLU A 29 16.06 -7.15 -14.86
C GLU A 29 17.01 -6.51 -13.85
N VAL A 30 16.63 -6.53 -12.56
CA VAL A 30 17.47 -6.02 -11.47
C VAL A 30 18.64 -6.97 -11.22
N ARG A 31 18.45 -8.28 -11.36
CA ARG A 31 19.55 -9.25 -11.28
C ARG A 31 20.50 -9.08 -12.46
N ALA A 32 19.96 -8.96 -13.67
CA ALA A 32 20.74 -8.78 -14.89
C ALA A 32 21.63 -7.53 -14.82
N LEU A 33 21.12 -6.40 -14.27
CA LEU A 33 21.89 -5.18 -14.05
C LEU A 33 23.06 -5.34 -13.09
N LEU A 34 23.00 -6.30 -12.17
CA LEU A 34 24.01 -6.53 -11.12
C LEU A 34 24.94 -7.70 -11.45
N GLY A 35 24.73 -8.33 -12.61
CA GLY A 35 25.55 -9.42 -13.11
C GLY A 35 25.41 -10.69 -12.28
N ALA A 36 26.55 -11.33 -11.99
CA ALA A 36 26.61 -12.62 -11.31
C ALA A 36 26.43 -12.55 -9.78
N LEU A 37 26.49 -11.35 -9.18
CA LEU A 37 26.38 -11.19 -7.74
C LEU A 37 24.92 -11.08 -7.31
N GLU A 38 24.49 -11.92 -6.37
CA GLU A 38 23.17 -11.79 -5.78
C GLU A 38 23.11 -10.52 -4.91
N PRO A 39 22.27 -9.52 -5.25
CA PRO A 39 22.20 -8.31 -4.47
C PRO A 39 21.60 -8.55 -3.09
N SER A 40 22.18 -7.88 -2.09
CA SER A 40 21.47 -7.70 -0.82
C SER A 40 20.11 -7.06 -1.06
N TRP A 41 19.12 -7.41 -0.24
CA TRP A 41 17.76 -6.86 -0.35
C TRP A 41 17.74 -5.33 -0.36
N GLY A 42 18.58 -4.69 0.47
CA GLY A 42 18.72 -3.24 0.53
C GLY A 42 19.21 -2.65 -0.79
N HIS A 43 20.21 -3.27 -1.41
CA HIS A 43 20.72 -2.85 -2.72
C HIS A 43 19.67 -3.02 -3.81
N ALA A 44 19.05 -4.21 -3.91
CA ALA A 44 17.98 -4.46 -4.88
C ALA A 44 16.80 -3.49 -4.71
N LYS A 45 16.46 -3.08 -3.47
CA LYS A 45 15.41 -2.10 -3.19
C LYS A 45 15.78 -0.71 -3.70
N ARG A 46 17.03 -0.28 -3.57
CA ARG A 46 17.50 1.01 -4.11
C ARG A 46 17.46 1.03 -5.63
N VAL A 47 18.00 0.00 -6.29
CA VAL A 47 17.97 -0.11 -7.76
C VAL A 47 16.54 -0.07 -8.29
N ARG A 48 15.61 -0.81 -7.67
CA ARG A 48 14.19 -0.74 -8.06
C ARG A 48 13.55 0.62 -7.86
N LYS A 49 13.93 1.38 -6.84
CA LYS A 49 13.44 2.77 -6.68
C LYS A 49 13.91 3.63 -7.85
N VAL A 50 15.18 3.50 -8.26
CA VAL A 50 15.76 4.21 -9.41
C VAL A 50 15.04 3.83 -10.71
N MET A 51 14.90 2.53 -11.00
CA MET A 51 14.18 2.08 -12.19
C MET A 51 12.72 2.53 -12.20
N LYS A 52 12.06 2.54 -11.04
CA LYS A 52 10.68 3.02 -10.90
C LYS A 52 10.58 4.52 -11.18
N SER A 53 11.50 5.33 -10.64
CA SER A 53 11.52 6.77 -10.92
C SER A 53 11.78 7.01 -12.40
N GLU A 54 12.70 6.26 -13.00
CA GLU A 54 13.02 6.35 -14.43
C GLU A 54 11.79 6.02 -15.29
N SER A 55 11.05 4.96 -14.96
CA SER A 55 9.79 4.64 -15.65
C SER A 55 8.78 5.79 -15.59
N TRP A 56 8.70 6.53 -14.47
CA TRP A 56 7.82 7.70 -14.38
C TRP A 56 8.33 8.92 -15.15
N ILE A 57 9.65 9.08 -15.26
CA ILE A 57 10.27 10.10 -16.12
C ILE A 57 9.92 9.80 -17.58
N GLN A 58 10.08 8.54 -18.01
CA GLN A 58 9.69 8.07 -19.34
C GLN A 58 8.20 8.33 -19.65
N VAL A 59 7.29 8.07 -18.69
CA VAL A 59 5.86 8.41 -18.86
C VAL A 59 5.66 9.89 -19.19
N ARG A 60 6.34 10.80 -18.48
CA ARG A 60 6.22 12.24 -18.75
C ARG A 60 6.79 12.58 -20.12
N LEU A 61 7.99 12.11 -20.42
CA LEU A 61 8.65 12.32 -21.72
C LEU A 61 7.76 11.88 -22.88
N TYR A 62 7.19 10.68 -22.82
CA TYR A 62 6.34 10.15 -23.88
C TYR A 62 4.99 10.87 -23.97
N LEU A 63 4.46 11.37 -22.85
CA LEU A 63 3.27 12.24 -22.88
C LEU A 63 3.58 13.60 -23.50
N ASP A 64 4.76 14.17 -23.25
CA ASP A 64 5.18 15.43 -23.86
C ASP A 64 5.42 15.25 -25.36
N TRP A 65 6.06 14.18 -25.80
CA TRP A 65 6.17 13.83 -27.23
C TRP A 65 4.81 13.66 -27.89
N LEU A 66 3.87 12.99 -27.20
CA LEU A 66 2.52 12.85 -27.70
C LEU A 66 1.80 14.20 -27.85
N ARG A 67 2.08 15.19 -26.99
CA ARG A 67 1.54 16.55 -27.16
C ARG A 67 2.10 17.21 -28.41
N VAL A 68 3.42 17.21 -28.57
CA VAL A 68 4.09 17.82 -29.74
C VAL A 68 3.55 17.25 -31.04
N VAL A 69 3.45 15.92 -31.14
CA VAL A 69 2.92 15.26 -32.35
C VAL A 69 1.47 15.65 -32.63
N LEU A 70 0.63 15.76 -31.60
CA LEU A 70 -0.78 16.12 -31.78
C LEU A 70 -1.01 17.62 -32.05
N GLU A 71 -0.06 18.47 -31.64
CA GLU A 71 -0.10 19.90 -31.94
C GLU A 71 0.27 20.21 -33.39
N GLU A 72 1.15 19.41 -34.01
CA GLU A 72 1.48 19.54 -35.43
C GLU A 72 0.31 19.15 -36.35
N ASP A 73 -0.54 18.20 -35.93
CA ASP A 73 -1.60 17.63 -36.76
C ASP A 73 -2.96 18.36 -36.69
N CYS A 74 -3.17 19.32 -35.77
CA CYS A 74 -4.52 19.81 -35.43
C CYS A 74 -4.61 21.32 -35.14
N TYR A 75 -5.72 21.95 -35.57
CA TYR A 75 -6.13 23.27 -35.05
C TYR A 75 -6.42 23.17 -33.54
N ARG A 76 -5.86 24.12 -32.76
CA ARG A 76 -5.64 24.09 -31.30
C ARG A 76 -6.73 23.43 -30.44
N ASP A 77 -8.01 23.66 -30.70
CA ASP A 77 -9.11 23.13 -29.85
C ASP A 77 -9.29 21.61 -29.93
N THR A 78 -8.90 20.99 -31.04
CA THR A 78 -9.03 19.52 -31.20
C THR A 78 -7.85 18.75 -30.58
N GLY A 79 -6.66 19.36 -30.49
CA GLY A 79 -5.45 18.72 -29.96
C GLY A 79 -5.58 18.31 -28.50
N GLN A 80 -6.17 19.16 -27.65
CA GLN A 80 -6.32 18.86 -26.22
C GLN A 80 -7.31 17.71 -25.96
N GLN A 81 -8.40 17.64 -26.72
CA GLN A 81 -9.36 16.53 -26.64
C GLN A 81 -8.72 15.22 -27.11
N GLN A 82 -7.98 15.25 -28.20
CA GLN A 82 -7.25 14.08 -28.71
C GLN A 82 -6.18 13.62 -27.72
N PHE A 83 -5.39 14.52 -27.14
CA PHE A 83 -4.42 14.20 -26.11
C PHE A 83 -5.07 13.52 -24.90
N ALA A 84 -6.19 14.06 -24.40
CA ALA A 84 -6.95 13.46 -23.31
C ALA A 84 -7.49 12.06 -23.66
N ARG A 85 -7.90 11.84 -24.92
CA ARG A 85 -8.34 10.53 -25.43
C ARG A 85 -7.18 9.54 -25.48
N HIS A 86 -6.03 9.93 -26.01
CA HIS A 86 -4.83 9.09 -26.09
C HIS A 86 -4.27 8.75 -24.71
N LYS A 87 -4.25 9.71 -23.77
CA LYS A 87 -3.87 9.49 -22.37
C LYS A 87 -4.81 8.49 -21.69
N ARG A 88 -6.13 8.60 -21.92
CA ARG A 88 -7.11 7.60 -21.44
C ARG A 88 -6.83 6.21 -22.03
N LYS A 89 -6.58 6.11 -23.33
CA LYS A 89 -6.20 4.85 -24.00
C LYS A 89 -4.94 4.24 -23.40
N ALA A 90 -3.89 5.04 -23.17
CA ALA A 90 -2.65 4.58 -22.53
C ALA A 90 -2.90 4.01 -21.13
N ASN A 91 -3.75 4.68 -20.32
CA ASN A 91 -4.10 4.20 -18.98
C ASN A 91 -4.90 2.89 -19.01
N GLN A 92 -5.85 2.75 -19.93
CA GLN A 92 -6.62 1.51 -20.11
C GLN A 92 -5.70 0.36 -20.50
N MET A 93 -4.79 0.60 -21.44
CA MET A 93 -3.82 -0.39 -21.87
C MET A 93 -2.81 -0.75 -20.78
N ALA A 94 -2.34 0.23 -20.00
CA ALA A 94 -1.51 -0.02 -18.83
C ALA A 94 -2.23 -0.89 -17.79
N GLN A 95 -3.54 -0.70 -17.62
CA GLN A 95 -4.35 -1.53 -16.74
C GLN A 95 -4.46 -2.96 -17.27
N PHE A 96 -4.69 -3.13 -18.57
CA PHE A 96 -4.72 -4.44 -19.22
C PHE A 96 -3.39 -5.19 -19.06
N LEU A 97 -2.27 -4.54 -19.44
CA LEU A 97 -0.92 -5.09 -19.26
C LEU A 97 -0.65 -5.46 -17.79
N TRP A 98 -1.06 -4.59 -16.86
CA TRP A 98 -0.91 -4.85 -15.44
C TRP A 98 -1.67 -6.10 -14.98
N GLN A 99 -2.89 -6.34 -15.45
CA GLN A 99 -3.63 -7.56 -15.09
C GLN A 99 -2.95 -8.83 -15.63
N ASN A 100 -2.42 -8.78 -16.86
CA ASN A 100 -1.70 -9.90 -17.45
C ASN A 100 -0.43 -10.24 -16.67
N VAL A 101 0.39 -9.23 -16.37
CA VAL A 101 1.60 -9.41 -15.56
C VAL A 101 1.24 -9.86 -14.14
N ARG A 102 0.17 -9.32 -13.56
CA ARG A 102 -0.26 -9.66 -12.20
C ARG A 102 -0.69 -11.11 -12.06
N ALA A 103 -1.32 -11.67 -13.09
CA ALA A 103 -1.75 -13.07 -13.11
C ALA A 103 -0.57 -14.05 -13.01
N GLY A 104 0.61 -13.67 -13.50
CA GLY A 104 1.83 -14.47 -13.42
C GLY A 104 2.55 -14.42 -12.07
N PHE A 105 2.14 -13.57 -11.13
CA PHE A 105 2.77 -13.54 -9.81
C PHE A 105 2.35 -14.72 -8.96
N PRO A 106 3.27 -15.29 -8.17
CA PRO A 106 2.91 -16.33 -7.22
C PRO A 106 1.84 -15.78 -6.28
N ALA A 107 0.75 -16.54 -6.14
CA ALA A 107 -0.23 -16.29 -5.10
C ALA A 107 0.54 -16.20 -3.78
N ARG A 108 0.28 -15.15 -3.00
CA ARG A 108 0.87 -15.07 -1.65
C ARG A 108 0.46 -16.38 -0.98
N PRO A 109 1.39 -17.23 -0.50
CA PRO A 109 0.99 -18.31 0.36
C PRO A 109 0.16 -17.63 1.45
N ARG A 110 -1.12 -18.03 1.58
CA ARG A 110 -1.85 -17.72 2.80
C ARG A 110 -0.95 -18.33 3.85
N VAL A 111 -0.25 -17.48 4.59
CA VAL A 111 0.28 -17.87 5.87
C VAL A 111 -0.98 -18.07 6.69
N THR A 112 -1.63 -19.23 6.53
CA THR A 112 -2.23 -19.89 7.68
C THR A 112 -1.06 -19.99 8.62
N SER A 113 -1.05 -19.13 9.63
CA SER A 113 -0.05 -19.16 10.69
C SER A 113 -0.14 -20.53 11.36
N ALA A 114 0.47 -21.54 10.75
CA ALA A 114 0.68 -22.86 11.33
C ALA A 114 1.91 -22.84 12.25
N GLY A 115 2.59 -21.69 12.36
CA GLY A 115 3.65 -21.42 13.32
C GLY A 115 3.44 -20.03 13.89
N ASN A 116 2.79 -19.98 15.06
CA ASN A 116 2.98 -19.04 16.16
C ASN A 116 1.91 -19.38 17.20
N GLY A 117 1.94 -20.62 17.69
CA GLY A 117 1.27 -20.93 18.94
C GLY A 117 1.88 -20.07 20.04
N VAL A 118 1.06 -19.61 20.98
CA VAL A 118 1.52 -19.00 22.23
C VAL A 118 2.69 -19.83 22.78
N THR A 119 3.88 -19.24 22.81
CA THR A 119 5.05 -19.92 23.38
C THR A 119 5.02 -19.68 24.88
N TYR A 120 4.78 -20.74 25.63
CA TYR A 120 4.76 -20.70 27.09
C TYR A 120 6.19 -20.67 27.62
N LEU A 121 6.53 -19.65 28.39
CA LEU A 121 7.75 -19.65 29.21
C LEU A 121 7.41 -20.33 30.55
N GLY A 122 7.74 -21.61 30.68
CA GLY A 122 7.44 -22.44 31.87
C GLY A 122 6.14 -23.26 31.76
N GLU A 123 5.59 -23.72 32.89
CA GLU A 123 4.43 -24.64 32.94
C GLU A 123 3.05 -23.93 32.92
N ALA A 124 2.97 -22.68 32.50
CA ALA A 124 1.73 -21.92 32.52
C ALA A 124 0.73 -22.44 31.47
N ARG A 125 -0.38 -23.07 31.88
CA ARG A 125 -1.42 -23.58 30.96
C ARG A 125 -2.58 -22.59 30.75
N ILE A 126 -2.57 -21.77 29.72
CA ILE A 126 -3.64 -20.78 29.50
C ILE A 126 -4.94 -21.45 28.99
N PRO A 127 -6.15 -20.97 29.37
CA PRO A 127 -7.40 -21.50 28.81
C PRO A 127 -7.49 -21.31 27.29
N ALA A 128 -8.05 -22.30 26.58
CA ALA A 128 -8.15 -22.29 25.11
C ALA A 128 -8.78 -21.01 24.53
N ALA A 129 -9.80 -20.47 25.21
CA ALA A 129 -10.44 -19.21 24.81
C ALA A 129 -9.50 -17.99 24.85
N VAL A 130 -8.53 -17.99 25.77
CA VAL A 130 -7.51 -16.94 25.88
C VAL A 130 -6.40 -17.18 24.86
N GLU A 131 -6.00 -18.43 24.66
CA GLU A 131 -5.02 -18.84 23.64
C GLU A 131 -5.48 -18.46 22.23
N ASP A 132 -6.77 -18.65 21.90
CA ASP A 132 -7.38 -18.23 20.63
C ASP A 132 -7.30 -16.72 20.38
N VAL A 133 -7.36 -15.91 21.45
CA VAL A 133 -7.21 -14.45 21.34
C VAL A 133 -5.74 -14.06 21.18
N LEU A 134 -4.83 -14.70 21.92
CA LEU A 134 -3.39 -14.45 21.86
C LEU A 134 -2.76 -14.91 20.53
N ASN A 135 -3.25 -16.01 19.94
CA ASN A 135 -2.82 -16.53 18.65
C ASN A 135 -3.11 -15.58 17.47
N LYS A 136 -4.00 -14.59 17.65
CA LYS A 136 -4.25 -13.53 16.65
C LYS A 136 -3.07 -12.55 16.55
N GLY A 137 -2.14 -12.60 17.50
CA GLY A 137 -0.87 -11.86 17.51
C GLY A 137 -1.01 -10.40 17.95
N PRO A 138 0.13 -9.67 18.03
CA PRO A 138 0.21 -8.30 18.54
C PRO A 138 -0.40 -7.24 17.60
N ASN A 139 -0.96 -7.64 16.46
CA ASN A 139 -1.60 -6.74 15.50
C ASN A 139 -3.04 -6.38 15.84
N CYS A 140 -3.44 -6.57 17.10
CA CYS A 140 -4.57 -5.86 17.66
C CYS A 140 -4.18 -4.40 17.94
N SER A 141 -3.78 -3.66 16.90
CA SER A 141 -3.87 -2.21 16.90
C SER A 141 -5.36 -1.90 16.98
N PHE A 142 -5.92 -1.88 18.19
CA PHE A 142 -7.33 -1.59 18.38
C PHE A 142 -7.55 -0.17 17.91
N GLN A 143 -8.27 -0.01 16.80
CA GLN A 143 -8.73 1.30 16.40
C GLN A 143 -9.53 1.86 17.59
N PRO A 144 -9.22 3.08 18.07
CA PRO A 144 -10.02 3.70 19.12
C PRO A 144 -11.48 3.69 18.70
N ARG A 145 -12.39 3.52 19.68
CA ARG A 145 -13.83 3.67 19.44
C ARG A 145 -14.08 5.13 19.16
N SER A 146 -13.85 5.53 17.92
CA SER A 146 -14.07 6.88 17.47
C SER A 146 -15.21 6.89 16.50
N THR A 147 -16.23 7.68 16.84
CA THR A 147 -17.34 7.95 15.92
C THR A 147 -16.83 8.72 14.70
N ARG A 148 -17.55 8.71 13.58
CA ARG A 148 -17.17 9.53 12.40
C ARG A 148 -16.94 11.01 12.76
N PRO A 149 -17.80 11.67 13.57
CA PRO A 149 -17.54 13.04 14.03
C PRO A 149 -16.23 13.19 14.80
N GLU A 150 -15.89 12.23 15.66
CA GLU A 150 -14.63 12.25 16.39
C GLU A 150 -13.43 12.09 15.46
N LEU A 151 -13.50 11.16 14.50
CA LEU A 151 -12.44 10.97 13.51
C LEU A 151 -12.27 12.20 12.59
N LEU A 152 -13.37 12.87 12.23
CA LEU A 152 -13.33 14.14 11.50
C LEU A 152 -12.67 15.24 12.35
N SER A 153 -13.06 15.36 13.62
CA SER A 153 -12.43 16.32 14.55
C SER A 153 -10.93 16.06 14.70
N HIS A 154 -10.53 14.78 14.67
CA HIS A 154 -9.12 14.38 14.72
C HIS A 154 -8.39 14.77 13.43
N GLY A 155 -9.00 14.54 12.26
CA GLY A 155 -8.46 15.00 10.97
C GLY A 155 -8.27 16.53 10.94
N HIS A 156 -9.23 17.29 11.47
CA HIS A 156 -9.10 18.74 11.60
C HIS A 156 -7.98 19.16 12.56
N ARG A 157 -7.87 18.53 13.74
CA ARG A 157 -6.79 18.81 14.70
C ARG A 157 -5.42 18.50 14.11
N ILE A 158 -5.27 17.38 13.41
CA ILE A 158 -4.02 17.04 12.71
C ILE A 158 -3.71 18.12 11.67
N GLY A 159 -4.70 18.52 10.87
CA GLY A 159 -4.54 19.57 9.88
C GLY A 159 -4.03 20.89 10.46
N GLN A 160 -4.45 21.27 11.68
CA GLN A 160 -3.98 22.47 12.39
C GLN A 160 -2.49 22.41 12.78
N HIS A 161 -1.88 21.24 12.84
CA HIS A 161 -0.46 21.06 13.12
C HIS A 161 0.40 20.94 11.86
N VAL A 162 -0.20 20.98 10.67
CA VAL A 162 0.48 20.98 9.38
C VAL A 162 0.74 22.43 8.94
N GLN A 163 1.76 22.66 8.11
CA GLN A 163 2.01 23.97 7.53
C GLN A 163 0.77 24.50 6.80
N GLU A 164 0.51 25.81 6.88
CA GLU A 164 -0.71 26.45 6.36
C GLU A 164 -1.01 26.12 4.89
N GLN A 165 0.04 25.99 4.07
CA GLN A 165 -0.05 25.64 2.65
C GLN A 165 -0.60 24.22 2.40
N ASP A 166 -0.39 23.30 3.34
CA ASP A 166 -0.77 21.88 3.23
C ASP A 166 -1.98 21.53 4.10
N GLN A 167 -2.49 22.46 4.91
CA GLN A 167 -3.57 22.22 5.87
C GLN A 167 -4.86 21.71 5.20
N GLN A 168 -5.30 22.38 4.12
CA GLN A 168 -6.50 21.98 3.38
C GLN A 168 -6.35 20.61 2.72
N ARG A 169 -5.14 20.30 2.23
CA ARG A 169 -4.83 19.00 1.65
C ARG A 169 -4.83 17.89 2.69
N ALA A 170 -4.23 18.13 3.85
CA ALA A 170 -4.20 17.16 4.95
C ALA A 170 -5.61 16.83 5.48
N ILE A 171 -6.47 17.84 5.60
CA ILE A 171 -7.88 17.66 5.97
C ILE A 171 -8.62 16.87 4.88
N GLY A 172 -8.43 17.23 3.60
CA GLY A 172 -9.04 16.54 2.47
C GLY A 172 -8.66 15.06 2.39
N ASP A 173 -7.37 14.74 2.52
CA ASP A 173 -6.86 13.36 2.54
C ASP A 173 -7.43 12.56 3.73
N GLY A 174 -7.61 13.21 4.89
CA GLY A 174 -8.23 12.62 6.07
C GLY A 174 -9.71 12.25 5.85
N ILE A 175 -10.48 13.16 5.23
CA ILE A 175 -11.89 12.92 4.89
C ILE A 175 -12.00 11.81 3.83
N ASP A 176 -11.16 11.85 2.80
CA ASP A 176 -11.12 10.83 1.75
C ASP A 176 -10.82 9.42 2.31
N CYS A 177 -9.94 9.34 3.30
CA CYS A 177 -9.64 8.11 4.01
C CYS A 177 -10.88 7.58 4.76
N LEU A 178 -11.58 8.46 5.49
CA LEU A 178 -12.77 8.12 6.26
C LEU A 178 -13.93 7.64 5.37
N MET A 179 -14.12 8.28 4.22
CA MET A 179 -15.16 7.90 3.24
C MET A 179 -14.90 6.54 2.60
N ARG A 180 -13.64 6.09 2.54
CA ARG A 180 -13.26 4.79 1.94
C ARG A 180 -13.31 3.63 2.94
N THR A 181 -13.25 3.89 4.24
CA THR A 181 -13.42 2.87 5.29
C THR A 181 -14.90 2.62 5.58
N VAL A 182 -15.44 1.56 4.96
CA VAL A 182 -16.85 1.17 4.99
C VAL A 182 -17.24 0.57 6.35
N SER A 183 -17.60 1.40 7.34
CA SER A 183 -18.51 1.03 8.44
C SER A 183 -18.87 2.26 9.27
N ASP A 184 -20.16 2.49 9.49
CA ASP A 184 -20.68 3.49 10.44
C ASP A 184 -20.67 2.99 11.89
N GLN A 185 -20.48 1.68 12.08
CA GLN A 185 -20.52 1.07 13.39
C GLN A 185 -19.11 0.94 13.97
N PRO A 186 -18.90 1.34 15.24
CA PRO A 186 -17.67 1.05 15.95
C PRO A 186 -17.50 -0.46 16.03
N VAL A 187 -16.35 -0.97 15.58
CA VAL A 187 -16.04 -2.40 15.70
C VAL A 187 -16.06 -2.76 17.18
N PRO A 188 -16.88 -3.74 17.61
CA PRO A 188 -16.91 -4.15 19.00
C PRO A 188 -15.52 -4.67 19.39
N ARG A 189 -14.98 -4.17 20.51
CA ARG A 189 -13.75 -4.73 21.07
C ARG A 189 -14.01 -6.22 21.34
N PRO A 190 -13.11 -7.13 20.94
CA PRO A 190 -13.14 -8.46 21.53
C PRO A 190 -13.02 -8.30 23.06
N PRO A 191 -13.75 -9.10 23.86
CA PRO A 191 -13.78 -8.92 25.30
C PRO A 191 -12.41 -9.25 25.88
N LEU A 192 -11.50 -8.28 25.98
CA LEU A 192 -10.17 -8.52 26.54
C LEU A 192 -10.17 -8.62 28.07
N GLY A 193 -11.26 -8.23 28.72
CA GLY A 193 -11.42 -8.33 30.18
C GLY A 193 -11.12 -9.74 30.67
N PHE A 194 -11.74 -10.75 30.06
CA PHE A 194 -11.51 -12.15 30.46
C PHE A 194 -10.07 -12.61 30.24
N VAL A 195 -9.36 -12.08 29.23
CA VAL A 195 -7.95 -12.39 28.98
C VAL A 195 -7.06 -11.77 30.06
N VAL A 196 -7.30 -10.50 30.39
CA VAL A 196 -6.54 -9.78 31.42
C VAL A 196 -6.79 -10.38 32.80
N ASP A 197 -8.04 -10.72 33.12
CA ASP A 197 -8.42 -11.31 34.40
C ASP A 197 -7.82 -12.72 34.55
N ALA A 198 -7.90 -13.55 33.50
CA ALA A 198 -7.29 -14.89 33.50
C ALA A 198 -5.75 -14.84 33.64
N LEU A 199 -5.09 -13.83 33.08
CA LEU A 199 -3.64 -13.63 33.24
C LEU A 199 -3.30 -13.14 34.66
N LYS A 200 -4.10 -12.22 35.21
CA LYS A 200 -3.93 -11.70 36.59
C LYS A 200 -4.13 -12.79 37.65
N GLU A 201 -5.13 -13.65 37.51
CA GLU A 201 -5.37 -14.79 38.42
C GLU A 201 -4.15 -15.71 38.53
N ARG A 202 -3.33 -15.77 37.49
CA ARG A 202 -2.11 -16.58 37.40
C ARG A 202 -0.84 -15.81 37.75
N LYS A 203 -0.98 -14.60 38.30
CA LYS A 203 0.12 -13.69 38.63
C LYS A 203 0.97 -13.31 37.42
N LEU A 204 0.40 -13.35 36.20
CA LEU A 204 1.05 -12.88 34.98
C LEU A 204 0.76 -11.39 34.80
N MET A 205 1.80 -10.59 34.62
CA MET A 205 1.68 -9.15 34.42
C MET A 205 1.40 -8.85 32.94
N VAL A 206 0.27 -8.21 32.67
CA VAL A 206 -0.03 -7.68 31.34
C VAL A 206 0.67 -6.35 31.19
N LEU A 207 1.73 -6.30 30.38
CA LEU A 207 2.38 -5.05 30.01
C LEU A 207 1.63 -4.44 28.82
N ALA A 208 1.13 -3.22 29.00
CA ALA A 208 0.69 -2.41 27.87
C ALA A 208 1.92 -2.13 27.00
N SER A 209 1.88 -2.51 25.72
CA SER A 209 2.91 -2.08 24.78
C SER A 209 2.71 -0.60 24.55
N ASP A 210 3.64 0.23 25.03
CA ASP A 210 3.69 1.63 24.66
C ASP A 210 3.84 1.73 23.13
N LYS A 211 2.85 2.38 22.52
CA LYS A 211 2.91 2.89 21.15
C LYS A 211 2.28 4.26 21.13
#